data_AF-A0A956BMM6-F1
#
_entry.id   AF-A0A956BMM6-F1
#
_cell.length_a   1.000
_cell.length_b   1.000
_cell.length_c   1.000
_cell.angle_alpha   90.00
_cell.angle_beta   90.00
_cell.angle_gamma   90.00
#
_symmetry.space_group_name_H-M   'P 1'
#
loop_
_entity.id
_entity.type
_entity.pdbx_description
1 polymer ?
#
loop_
_entity_poly.entity_id
_entity_poly.type
_entity_poly.pdbx_seq_one_letter_code
_entity_poly.pdbx_strand_id
1 'polypeptide(L)'
;VVSDDPLRLARCLEGLTARGVRGEPGTTTDLAGLARIPAVAVVVDLGRSPGAALEMAQELALLHFDGALCLAGIRDAKTEKAVREALPGAVVYDRRPPGDPGVLDALLAALSG
;
A
#
# COMPACT_ATOMS: atom_id res chain seq x y z
N VAL A 1 -6.35 -0.71 -2.15
CA VAL A 1 -5.06 -1.13 -2.76
C VAL A 1 -4.77 -0.18 -3.90
N VAL A 2 -3.64 0.51 -3.85
CA VAL A 2 -3.24 1.52 -4.84
C VAL A 2 -2.11 0.94 -5.69
N SER A 3 -2.33 0.78 -7.00
CA SER A 3 -1.29 0.35 -7.94
C SER A 3 -1.64 0.77 -9.37
N ASP A 4 -0.64 1.27 -10.10
CA ASP A 4 -0.77 1.56 -11.54
C ASP A 4 -0.46 0.33 -12.42
N ASP A 5 -0.18 -0.83 -11.81
CA ASP A 5 -0.03 -2.10 -12.50
C ASP A 5 -1.29 -2.97 -12.28
N PRO A 6 -2.16 -3.13 -13.30
CA PRO A 6 -3.42 -3.86 -13.14
C PRO A 6 -3.25 -5.31 -12.68
N LEU A 7 -2.16 -5.97 -13.06
CA LEU A 7 -1.92 -7.35 -12.68
C LEU A 7 -1.53 -7.46 -11.20
N ARG A 8 -0.69 -6.54 -10.71
CA ARG A 8 -0.28 -6.52 -9.30
C ARG A 8 -1.44 -6.10 -8.40
N LEU A 9 -2.27 -5.15 -8.86
CA LEU A 9 -3.51 -4.76 -8.21
C LEU A 9 -4.47 -5.96 -8.06
N ALA A 10 -4.78 -6.64 -9.16
CA ALA A 10 -5.68 -7.81 -9.16
C ALA A 10 -5.18 -8.91 -8.22
N ARG A 11 -3.89 -9.27 -8.30
CA ARG A 11 -3.28 -10.27 -7.42
C ARG A 11 -3.36 -9.91 -5.94
N CYS A 12 -3.17 -8.64 -5.60
CA CYS A 12 -3.30 -8.17 -4.22
C CYS A 12 -4.75 -8.31 -3.72
N LEU A 13 -5.73 -7.89 -4.52
CA LEU A 13 -7.14 -8.02 -4.18
C LEU A 13 -7.59 -9.48 -4.06
N GLU A 14 -7.17 -10.35 -4.97
CA GLU A 14 -7.40 -11.80 -4.88
C GLU A 14 -6.78 -12.38 -3.61
N GLY A 15 -5.54 -12.01 -3.30
CA GLY A 15 -4.83 -12.47 -2.10
C GLY A 15 -5.46 -12.01 -0.79
N LEU A 16 -6.02 -10.80 -0.74
CA LEU A 16 -6.81 -10.29 0.40
C LEU A 16 -8.13 -11.04 0.52
N THR A 17 -8.83 -11.24 -0.59
CA THR A 17 -10.11 -11.97 -0.64
C THR A 17 -9.95 -13.40 -0.15
N ALA A 18 -8.88 -14.08 -0.55
CA ALA A 18 -8.54 -15.43 -0.09
C ALA A 18 -8.29 -15.52 1.42
N ARG A 19 -7.95 -14.39 2.07
CA ARG A 19 -7.77 -14.25 3.52
C ARG A 19 -9.01 -13.70 4.23
N GLY A 20 -10.14 -13.59 3.52
CA GLY A 20 -11.40 -13.07 4.07
C GLY A 20 -11.44 -11.55 4.24
N VAL A 21 -10.52 -10.81 3.60
CA VAL A 21 -10.44 -9.35 3.69
C VAL A 21 -10.94 -8.72 2.40
N ARG A 22 -11.90 -7.79 2.52
CA ARG A 22 -12.37 -6.99 1.39
C ARG A 22 -11.35 -5.91 1.06
N GLY A 23 -10.95 -5.82 -0.22
CA GLY A 23 -10.14 -4.73 -0.74
C GLY A 23 -10.88 -3.95 -1.83
N GLU A 24 -10.55 -2.66 -1.97
CA GLU A 24 -11.00 -1.83 -3.09
C GLU A 24 -9.80 -1.38 -3.94
N PRO A 25 -9.95 -1.34 -5.28
CA PRO A 25 -8.90 -0.89 -6.17
C PRO A 25 -8.76 0.65 -6.17
N GLY A 26 -7.56 1.13 -6.47
CA GLY A 26 -7.28 2.53 -6.77
C GLY A 26 -5.95 2.71 -7.49
N THR A 27 -5.71 3.90 -8.01
CA THR A 27 -4.48 4.27 -8.75
C THR A 27 -3.83 5.49 -8.10
N THR A 28 -2.61 5.83 -8.54
CA THR A 28 -1.88 7.01 -8.03
C THR A 28 -2.52 8.35 -8.44
N THR A 29 -3.58 8.33 -9.24
CA THR A 29 -4.32 9.54 -9.66
C THR A 29 -5.67 9.69 -8.96
N ASP A 30 -6.04 8.78 -8.06
CA ASP A 30 -7.39 8.70 -7.47
C ASP A 30 -7.45 9.15 -6.00
N LEU A 31 -6.67 10.17 -5.61
CA LEU A 31 -6.56 10.60 -4.21
C LEU A 31 -7.93 10.95 -3.61
N ALA A 32 -8.73 11.72 -4.37
CA ALA A 32 -10.02 12.21 -3.89
C ALA A 32 -11.05 11.07 -3.70
N GLY A 33 -10.98 10.02 -4.51
CA GLY A 33 -11.79 8.81 -4.34
C GLY A 33 -11.34 8.04 -3.10
N LEU A 34 -10.03 7.78 -3.02
CA LEU A 34 -9.41 7.00 -1.94
C LEU A 34 -9.62 7.60 -0.55
N ALA A 35 -9.49 8.92 -0.42
CA ALA A 35 -9.65 9.63 0.85
C ALA A 35 -11.06 9.53 1.46
N ARG A 36 -12.07 9.17 0.65
CA ARG A 36 -13.46 9.02 1.09
C ARG A 36 -13.82 7.60 1.47
N ILE A 37 -12.96 6.63 1.17
CA ILE A 37 -13.21 5.22 1.43
C ILE A 37 -12.82 4.91 2.88
N PRO A 38 -13.75 4.48 3.73
CA PRO A 38 -13.41 4.02 5.07
C PRO A 38 -12.59 2.72 4.95
N ALA A 39 -11.28 2.80 5.23
CA ALA A 39 -10.37 1.69 5.14
C ALA A 39 -9.57 1.52 6.44
N VAL A 40 -9.37 0.28 6.87
CA VAL A 40 -8.50 -0.05 8.02
C VAL A 40 -7.02 -0.02 7.63
N ALA A 41 -6.72 -0.17 6.35
CA ALA A 41 -5.38 -0.09 5.80
C ALA A 41 -5.38 0.32 4.33
N VAL A 42 -4.28 0.92 3.89
CA VAL A 42 -3.99 1.16 2.48
C VAL A 42 -2.67 0.49 2.11
N VAL A 43 -2.75 -0.41 1.13
CA VAL A 43 -1.58 -0.98 0.47
C VAL A 43 -1.23 -0.12 -0.73
N VAL A 44 -0.02 0.43 -0.77
CA VAL A 44 0.50 1.24 -1.89
C VAL A 44 1.62 0.47 -2.59
N ASP A 45 1.46 0.27 -3.89
CA ASP A 45 2.46 -0.35 -4.74
C ASP A 45 3.41 0.69 -5.33
N LEU A 46 4.67 0.64 -4.91
CA LEU A 46 5.73 1.54 -5.39
C LEU A 46 6.34 1.08 -6.72
N GLY A 47 5.96 -0.07 -7.28
CA GLY A 47 6.67 -0.73 -8.37
C GLY A 47 6.93 0.11 -9.62
N ARG A 48 5.90 0.36 -10.43
CA ARG A 48 6.05 1.06 -11.74
C ARG A 48 6.36 2.54 -11.59
N SER A 49 5.77 3.18 -10.58
CA SER A 49 5.76 4.63 -10.41
C SER A 49 6.15 5.02 -8.97
N PRO A 50 7.36 4.70 -8.49
CA PRO A 50 7.73 4.85 -7.08
C PRO A 50 7.59 6.29 -6.57
N GLY A 51 7.88 7.29 -7.41
CA GLY A 51 7.72 8.70 -7.06
C GLY A 51 6.25 9.07 -6.81
N ALA A 52 5.39 8.88 -7.81
CA ALA A 52 3.96 9.20 -7.71
C ALA A 52 3.25 8.39 -6.62
N ALA A 53 3.61 7.12 -6.47
CA ALA A 53 3.05 6.27 -5.42
C ALA A 53 3.48 6.72 -4.01
N LEU A 54 4.74 7.16 -3.84
CA LEU A 54 5.21 7.71 -2.58
C LEU A 54 4.57 9.08 -2.26
N GLU A 55 4.37 9.93 -3.27
CA GLU A 55 3.66 11.20 -3.14
C GLU A 55 2.21 10.97 -2.69
N MET A 56 1.48 10.10 -3.39
CA MET A 56 0.13 9.67 -3.00
C MET A 56 0.07 9.13 -1.56
N ALA A 57 1.04 8.30 -1.17
CA ALA A 57 1.09 7.75 0.19
C ALA A 57 1.29 8.83 1.26
N GLN A 58 2.07 9.87 0.96
CA GLN A 58 2.25 11.05 1.84
C GLN A 58 0.97 11.88 1.92
N GLU A 59 0.30 12.11 0.79
CA GLU A 59 -0.98 12.83 0.77
C GLU A 59 -2.04 12.10 1.60
N LEU A 60 -2.15 10.78 1.47
CA LEU A 60 -3.06 9.98 2.29
C LEU A 60 -2.73 10.09 3.79
N ALA A 61 -1.45 10.04 4.16
CA ALA A 61 -1.03 10.21 5.55
C ALA A 61 -1.37 11.61 6.11
N LEU A 62 -1.24 12.66 5.30
CA LEU A 62 -1.55 14.04 5.69
C LEU A 62 -3.05 14.31 5.83
N LEU A 63 -3.90 13.56 5.13
CA LEU A 63 -5.36 13.68 5.23
C LEU A 63 -5.94 13.11 6.54
N HIS A 64 -5.10 12.91 7.57
CA HIS A 64 -5.44 12.27 8.85
C HIS A 64 -6.08 10.89 8.64
N PHE A 65 -5.53 10.10 7.72
CA PHE A 65 -5.93 8.71 7.58
C PHE A 65 -5.44 7.91 8.79
N ASP A 66 -6.36 7.51 9.66
CA ASP A 66 -6.07 6.75 10.89
C ASP A 66 -5.74 5.26 10.62
N GLY A 67 -5.86 4.79 9.38
CA GLY A 67 -5.59 3.41 9.01
C GLY A 67 -4.11 3.12 8.76
N ALA A 68 -3.77 1.83 8.76
CA ALA A 68 -2.39 1.39 8.57
C ALA A 68 -1.91 1.58 7.12
N LEU A 69 -0.67 2.06 6.94
CA LEU A 69 -0.03 2.14 5.62
C LEU A 69 0.91 0.96 5.38
N CYS A 70 0.74 0.27 4.26
CA CYS A 70 1.62 -0.80 3.80
C CYS A 70 2.26 -0.42 2.47
N LEU A 71 3.58 -0.32 2.44
CA LEU A 71 4.36 0.11 1.29
C LEU A 71 5.08 -1.10 0.69
N ALA A 72 4.64 -1.54 -0.48
CA ALA A 72 5.12 -2.75 -1.13
C ALA A 72 5.77 -2.46 -2.48
N GLY A 73 6.48 -3.45 -3.04
CA GLY A 73 7.13 -3.32 -4.35
C GLY A 73 8.35 -2.41 -4.35
N ILE A 74 9.01 -2.22 -3.21
CA ILE A 74 10.22 -1.40 -3.08
C ILE A 74 11.36 -2.03 -3.89
N ARG A 75 11.83 -1.33 -4.93
CA ARG A 75 12.75 -1.90 -5.92
C ARG A 75 14.19 -2.06 -5.42
N ASP A 76 14.68 -1.11 -4.63
CA ASP A 76 16.06 -1.06 -4.19
C ASP A 76 16.21 -0.34 -2.83
N ALA A 77 17.42 -0.41 -2.28
CA ALA A 77 17.74 0.17 -0.97
C ALA A 77 17.64 1.70 -0.93
N LYS A 78 17.82 2.38 -2.07
CA LYS A 78 17.70 3.84 -2.15
C LYS A 78 16.25 4.26 -2.02
N THR A 79 15.35 3.60 -2.75
CA THR A 79 13.90 3.81 -2.60
C THR A 79 13.45 3.43 -1.19
N GLU A 80 13.92 2.31 -0.64
CA GLU A 80 13.58 1.89 0.72
C GLU A 80 13.91 2.97 1.76
N LYS A 81 15.13 3.52 1.68
CA LYS A 81 15.55 4.60 2.57
C LYS A 81 14.65 5.83 2.45
N ALA A 82 14.40 6.30 1.22
CA ALA A 82 13.56 7.48 0.98
C ALA A 82 12.13 7.29 1.49
N VAL A 83 11.56 6.09 1.30
CA VAL A 83 10.21 5.76 1.74
C VAL A 83 10.10 5.71 3.26
N ARG A 84 11.08 5.10 3.94
CA ARG A 84 11.13 5.05 5.41
C ARG A 84 11.31 6.44 6.04
N GLU A 85 12.10 7.30 5.41
CA GLU A 85 12.30 8.68 5.85
C GLU A 85 11.02 9.52 5.67
N ALA A 86 10.32 9.36 4.53
CA ALA A 86 9.11 10.11 4.24
C ALA A 86 7.88 9.65 5.03
N LEU A 87 7.76 8.35 5.29
CA LEU A 87 6.58 7.74 5.90
C LEU A 87 6.98 6.78 7.03
N PRO A 88 7.61 7.25 8.13
CA PRO A 88 8.11 6.39 9.20
C PRO A 88 7.02 5.62 9.97
N GLY A 89 5.75 6.05 9.86
CA GLY A 89 4.60 5.41 10.50
C GLY A 89 3.97 4.26 9.72
N ALA A 90 4.48 3.92 8.52
CA ALA A 90 3.95 2.77 7.79
C ALA A 90 4.27 1.46 8.52
N VAL A 91 3.27 0.57 8.61
CA VAL A 91 3.38 -0.68 9.37
C VAL A 91 4.17 -1.76 8.64
N VAL A 92 4.26 -1.66 7.31
CA VAL A 92 4.97 -2.61 6.45
C VAL A 92 5.76 -1.85 5.39
N TYR A 93 7.03 -2.25 5.22
CA TYR A 93 7.87 -1.89 4.09
C TYR A 93 8.43 -3.16 3.49
N ASP A 94 8.05 -3.48 2.26
CA ASP A 94 8.48 -4.72 1.61
C ASP A 94 8.88 -4.50 0.16
N ARG A 95 9.87 -5.27 -0.29
CA ARG A 95 10.37 -5.26 -1.66
C ARG A 95 9.52 -6.10 -2.60
N ARG A 96 8.80 -7.08 -2.06
CA ARG A 96 7.92 -7.97 -2.81
C ARG A 96 6.67 -7.23 -3.29
N PRO A 97 6.03 -7.69 -4.38
CA PRO A 97 4.78 -7.09 -4.86
C PRO A 97 3.67 -7.10 -3.79
N PRO A 98 2.68 -6.19 -3.88
CA PRO A 98 1.61 -6.07 -2.89
C PRO A 98 0.72 -7.32 -2.75
N GLY A 99 0.68 -8.20 -3.75
CA GLY A 99 -0.04 -9.47 -3.70
C GLY A 99 0.80 -10.68 -3.28
N ASP A 100 2.06 -10.46 -2.89
CA ASP A 100 2.89 -11.55 -2.35
C ASP A 100 2.31 -12.04 -1.00
N PRO A 101 2.23 -13.36 -0.77
CA PRO A 101 1.70 -13.90 0.48
C PRO A 101 2.36 -13.30 1.72
N GLY A 102 3.68 -13.11 1.72
CA GLY A 102 4.37 -12.60 2.91
C GLY A 102 4.16 -11.11 3.16
N VAL A 103 3.81 -10.33 2.14
CA VAL A 103 3.40 -8.91 2.32
C VAL A 103 2.02 -8.85 2.96
N LEU A 104 1.09 -9.67 2.46
CA LEU A 104 -0.27 -9.73 2.97
C LEU A 104 -0.30 -10.24 4.41
N ASP A 105 0.48 -11.29 4.72
CA ASP A 105 0.55 -11.85 6.07
C ASP A 105 1.15 -10.84 7.06
N ALA A 106 2.18 -10.08 6.65
CA ALA A 106 2.76 -9.01 7.48
C ALA A 106 1.76 -7.88 7.75
N LEU A 107 0.98 -7.47 6.73
CA LEU A 107 -0.07 -6.47 6.91
C LEU A 107 -1.14 -6.95 7.88
N LEU A 108 -1.66 -8.17 7.71
CA LEU A 108 -2.73 -8.68 8.59
C LEU A 108 -2.26 -8.89 10.03
N ALA A 109 -1.01 -9.31 10.21
CA ALA A 109 -0.41 -9.39 11.54
C ALA A 109 -0.34 -8.00 12.20
N ALA A 110 0.06 -6.96 11.45
CA ALA A 110 0.11 -5.59 11.96
C ALA A 110 -1.29 -5.00 12.30
N LEU A 111 -2.34 -5.45 11.62
CA LEU A 111 -3.72 -5.02 11.88
C LEU A 111 -4.39 -5.73 13.06
N SER A 112 -3.85 -6.87 13.48
CA SER A 112 -4.44 -7.69 14.55
C SER A 112 -3.80 -7.46 15.92
N GLY A 113 -2.73 -6.64 15.99
CA GLY A 113 -1.99 -6.32 17.20
C GLY A 113 -2.34 -4.97 17.79
#